data_AF-A0A9D3QEL7-F1
#
_entry.id   AF-A0A9D3QEL7-F1
#
_cell.length_a   1.000
_cell.length_b   1.000
_cell.length_c   1.000
_cell.angle_alpha   90.00
_cell.angle_beta   90.00
_cell.angle_gamma   90.00
#
_symmetry.space_group_name_H-M   'P 1'
#
loop_
_entity.id
_entity.type
_entity.pdbx_description
1 polymer ?
#
loop_
_entity_poly.entity_id
_entity_poly.type
_entity_poly.pdbx_seq_one_letter_code
_entity_poly.pdbx_strand_id
1 'polypeptide(L)'
;MLLNQLARIFQEFKNTDMKYKNRVRSRIANLKDIKNPSLRRNVLCGNVPPDRMARMTAEEMASDELKEMRKNLTKEAIREHQMARTGGTETDLFTCGKCKKKNCTYTQVQTRSADEPMTTFVLCNECGNRWKFC
;
A
#
# COMPACT_ATOMS: atom_id res chain seq x y z
N MET A 1 26.59 24.31 9.62
CA MET A 1 25.61 23.59 8.76
C MET A 1 24.32 23.20 9.48
N LEU A 2 24.36 22.52 10.64
CA LEU A 2 23.14 22.24 11.43
C LEU A 2 22.37 23.52 11.81
N LEU A 3 23.07 24.62 12.14
CA LEU A 3 22.48 25.94 12.38
C LEU A 3 21.60 26.43 11.21
N ASN A 4 22.02 26.20 9.96
CA ASN A 4 21.25 26.62 8.78
C ASN A 4 19.97 25.79 8.63
N GLN A 5 20.01 24.51 9.00
CA GLN A 5 18.81 23.66 8.99
C GLN A 5 17.84 24.06 10.10
N LEU A 6 18.34 24.32 11.31
CA LEU A 6 17.53 24.81 12.44
C LEU A 6 16.87 26.14 12.13
N ALA A 7 17.60 27.08 11.51
CA ALA A 7 17.07 28.37 11.09
C ALA A 7 15.91 28.21 10.09
N ARG A 8 16.01 27.26 9.14
CA ARG A 8 14.93 26.99 8.17
C ARG A 8 13.71 26.33 8.81
N ILE A 9 13.92 25.37 9.71
CA ILE A 9 12.82 24.78 10.48
C ILE A 9 12.16 25.86 11.35
N PHE A 10 12.93 26.78 11.93
CA PHE A 10 12.37 27.88 12.72
C PHE A 10 11.60 28.89 11.87
N GLN A 11 12.05 29.19 10.64
CA GLN A 11 11.29 30.05 9.71
C GLN A 11 9.91 29.49 9.37
N GLU A 12 9.77 28.16 9.30
CA GLU A 12 8.50 27.48 9.03
C GLU A 12 7.56 27.54 10.25
N PHE A 13 8.04 27.17 11.44
CA PHE A 13 7.19 27.08 12.62
C PHE A 13 7.01 28.42 13.37
N LYS A 14 7.95 29.36 13.22
CA LYS A 14 8.04 30.66 13.93
C LYS A 14 7.88 30.59 15.46
N ASN A 15 8.01 29.38 16.02
CA ASN A 15 7.83 29.08 17.43
C ASN A 15 8.66 27.83 17.78
N THR A 16 8.99 27.66 19.06
CA THR A 16 9.76 26.55 19.62
C THR A 16 8.89 25.45 20.24
N ASP A 17 7.66 25.32 19.75
CA ASP A 17 6.68 24.34 20.20
C ASP A 17 7.13 22.88 19.95
N MET A 18 6.42 21.90 20.51
CA MET A 18 6.76 20.49 20.38
C MET A 18 6.85 20.02 18.93
N LYS A 19 6.08 20.61 18.00
CA LYS A 19 6.20 20.32 16.56
C LYS A 19 7.59 20.68 16.02
N TYR A 20 8.13 21.84 16.38
CA TYR A 20 9.49 22.26 16.03
C TYR A 20 10.52 21.30 16.63
N LYS A 21 10.43 21.02 17.94
CA LYS A 21 11.37 20.12 18.63
C LYS A 21 11.34 18.69 18.06
N ASN A 22 10.15 18.18 17.72
CA ASN A 22 9.97 16.88 17.08
C ASN A 22 10.63 16.84 15.69
N ARG A 23 10.46 17.90 14.89
CA ARG A 23 11.10 18.01 13.57
C ARG A 23 12.62 18.02 13.69
N VAL A 24 13.17 18.81 14.61
CA VAL A 24 14.61 18.85 14.88
C VAL A 24 15.14 17.49 15.33
N ARG A 25 14.47 16.83 16.29
CA ARG A 25 14.85 15.48 16.75
C ARG A 25 14.83 14.46 15.62
N SER A 26 13.81 14.50 14.76
CA SER A 26 13.75 13.65 13.56
C SER A 26 14.94 13.87 12.62
N ARG A 27 15.32 15.12 12.34
CA ARG A 27 16.49 15.42 11.50
C ARG A 27 17.79 14.92 12.10
N ILE A 28 17.98 15.13 13.40
CA ILE A 28 19.16 14.66 14.11
C ILE A 28 19.23 13.12 14.06
N ALA A 29 18.12 12.42 14.28
CA ALA A 29 18.07 10.96 14.22
C ALA A 29 18.42 10.44 12.83
N ASN A 30 17.85 11.01 11.77
CA ASN A 30 18.15 10.60 10.39
C ASN A 30 19.61 10.90 9.98
N LEU A 31 20.19 12.01 10.43
CA LEU A 31 21.59 12.35 10.14
C LEU A 31 22.60 11.54 10.97
N LYS A 32 22.17 11.01 12.12
CA LYS A 32 22.97 10.13 12.98
C LYS A 32 22.82 8.64 12.63
N ASP A 33 21.97 8.30 11.67
CA ASP A 33 21.74 6.91 11.30
C ASP A 33 23.01 6.30 10.70
N ILE A 34 23.54 5.27 11.38
CA ILE A 34 24.74 4.53 10.97
C ILE A 34 24.46 3.71 9.71
N LYS A 35 23.21 3.28 9.50
CA LYS A 35 22.79 2.47 8.34
C LYS A 35 22.63 3.31 7.07
N ASN A 36 22.61 4.64 7.18
CA ASN A 36 22.45 5.54 6.04
C ASN A 36 23.52 6.66 6.01
N PRO A 37 24.81 6.31 5.84
CA PRO A 37 25.88 7.31 5.81
C PRO A 37 25.84 8.20 4.56
N SER A 38 25.22 7.73 3.46
CA SER A 38 25.10 8.48 2.20
C SER A 38 24.26 9.73 2.36
N LEU A 39 23.18 9.70 3.15
CA LEU A 39 22.37 10.89 3.44
C LEU A 39 23.21 12.00 4.08
N ARG A 40 24.01 11.66 5.10
CA ARG A 40 24.89 12.63 5.76
C ARG A 40 25.91 13.21 4.79
N ARG A 41 26.52 12.37 3.94
CA ARG A 41 27.47 12.82 2.91
C ARG A 41 26.81 13.75 1.90
N ASN A 42 25.61 13.42 1.42
CA ASN A 42 24.86 14.23 0.45
C ASN A 42 24.47 15.61 1.00
N VAL A 43 24.17 15.70 2.31
CA VAL A 43 23.93 16.99 2.98
C VAL A 43 25.24 17.78 3.14
N LEU A 44 26.34 17.14 3.52
CA LEU A 44 27.63 17.81 3.70
C LEU A 44 28.23 18.30 2.37
N CYS A 45 28.07 17.54 1.30
CA CYS A 45 28.50 17.91 -0.05
C CYS A 45 27.57 18.94 -0.72
N GLY A 46 26.46 19.34 -0.08
CA GLY A 46 25.52 20.32 -0.63
C GLY A 46 24.57 19.77 -1.70
N ASN A 47 24.63 18.48 -2.03
CA ASN A 47 23.71 17.83 -2.97
C ASN A 47 22.25 17.90 -2.47
N VAL A 48 22.05 17.90 -1.15
CA VAL A 48 20.77 18.21 -0.52
C VAL A 48 20.87 19.59 0.15
N PRO A 49 20.20 20.63 -0.37
CA PRO A 49 20.25 21.95 0.23
C PRO A 49 19.56 21.94 1.61
N PRO A 50 20.01 22.79 2.56
CA PRO A 50 19.46 22.84 3.92
C PRO A 50 17.94 23.07 3.96
N ASP A 51 17.43 23.81 2.98
CA ASP A 51 16.03 24.13 2.81
C ASP A 51 15.17 22.90 2.43
N ARG A 52 15.66 22.10 1.47
CA ARG A 52 15.03 20.81 1.13
C ARG A 52 15.10 19.85 2.32
N MET A 53 16.26 19.76 2.98
CA MET A 53 16.41 18.91 4.16
C MET A 53 15.41 19.29 5.27
N ALA A 54 15.15 20.58 5.50
CA ALA A 54 14.18 21.03 6.51
C ALA A 54 12.74 20.53 6.23
N ARG A 55 12.34 20.42 4.96
CA ARG A 55 10.97 20.02 4.58
C ARG A 55 10.76 18.52 4.30
N MET A 56 11.81 17.79 3.89
CA MET A 56 11.72 16.37 3.51
C MET A 56 11.00 15.48 4.52
N THR A 57 10.26 14.48 4.07
CA THR A 57 9.60 13.54 4.99
C THR A 57 10.61 12.53 5.57
N ALA A 58 10.21 11.82 6.63
CA ALA A 58 11.03 10.73 7.18
C ALA A 58 11.24 9.59 6.16
N GLU A 59 10.27 9.39 5.27
CA GLU A 59 10.34 8.40 4.19
C GLU A 59 11.36 8.81 3.13
N GLU A 60 11.39 10.08 2.75
CA GLU A 60 12.35 10.62 1.79
C GLU A 60 13.79 10.65 2.32
N MET A 61 13.98 10.68 3.64
CA MET A 61 15.31 10.61 4.27
C MET A 61 15.80 9.18 4.53
N ALA A 62 14.95 8.16 4.34
CA ALA A 62 15.35 6.77 4.53
C ALA A 62 16.48 6.35 3.57
N SER A 63 17.15 5.23 3.87
CA SER A 63 18.12 4.64 2.95
C SER A 63 17.47 4.27 1.63
N ASP A 64 18.25 4.25 0.55
CA ASP A 64 17.72 3.95 -0.79
C ASP A 64 17.17 2.51 -0.85
N GLU A 65 17.82 1.57 -0.17
CA GLU A 65 17.32 0.20 0.00
C GLU A 65 15.96 0.15 0.69
N LEU A 66 15.79 0.87 1.80
CA LEU A 66 14.53 0.86 2.55
C LEU A 66 13.40 1.55 1.76
N LYS A 67 13.72 2.60 1.01
CA LYS A 67 12.77 3.24 0.09
C LYS A 67 12.30 2.27 -0.98
N GLU A 68 13.23 1.53 -1.58
CA GLU A 68 12.88 0.58 -2.63
C GLU A 68 12.06 -0.59 -2.09
N MET A 69 12.43 -1.13 -0.92
CA MET A 69 11.63 -2.14 -0.24
C MET A 69 10.20 -1.65 0.05
N ARG A 70 10.04 -0.44 0.59
CA ARG A 70 8.72 0.15 0.84
C ARG A 70 7.92 0.30 -0.45
N LYS A 71 8.55 0.80 -1.53
CA LYS A 71 7.88 0.92 -2.84
C LYS A 71 7.42 -0.43 -3.37
N ASN A 72 8.23 -1.47 -3.24
CA ASN A 72 7.88 -2.81 -3.69
C ASN A 72 6.72 -3.38 -2.86
N LEU A 73 6.79 -3.30 -1.53
CA LEU A 73 5.70 -3.74 -0.66
C LEU A 73 4.39 -3.01 -0.97
N THR A 74 4.42 -1.69 -1.17
CA THR A 74 3.22 -0.93 -1.53
C THR A 74 2.67 -1.37 -2.90
N LYS A 75 3.55 -1.60 -3.89
CA LYS A 75 3.13 -2.11 -5.21
C LYS A 75 2.51 -3.50 -5.11
N GLU A 76 3.08 -4.38 -4.31
CA GLU A 76 2.59 -5.74 -4.10
C GLU A 76 1.26 -5.74 -3.37
N ALA A 77 1.10 -4.95 -2.31
CA ALA A 77 -0.16 -4.81 -1.59
C ALA A 77 -1.29 -4.28 -2.50
N ILE A 78 -0.99 -3.29 -3.36
CA ILE A 78 -1.96 -2.79 -4.34
C ILE A 78 -2.34 -3.89 -5.34
N ARG A 79 -1.35 -4.64 -5.83
CA ARG A 79 -1.56 -5.74 -6.77
C ARG A 79 -2.44 -6.84 -6.16
N GLU A 80 -2.12 -7.26 -4.94
CA GLU A 80 -2.87 -8.28 -4.20
C GLU A 80 -4.32 -7.84 -3.98
N HIS A 81 -4.52 -6.58 -3.55
CA HIS A 81 -5.86 -6.04 -3.35
C HIS A 81 -6.69 -6.00 -4.63
N GLN A 82 -6.08 -5.70 -5.78
CA GLN A 82 -6.75 -5.73 -7.09
C GLN A 82 -7.06 -7.15 -7.59
N MET A 83 -6.33 -8.17 -7.10
CA MET A 83 -6.47 -9.57 -7.52
C MET A 83 -7.45 -10.38 -6.67
N ALA A 84 -8.01 -9.81 -5.60
CA ALA A 84 -9.04 -10.47 -4.79
C ALA A 84 -10.30 -10.72 -5.64
N ARG A 85 -10.34 -11.89 -6.30
CA ARG A 85 -11.52 -12.38 -7.02
C ARG A 85 -12.66 -12.57 -6.02
N THR A 86 -13.86 -12.13 -6.43
CA THR A 86 -15.10 -12.33 -5.68
C THR A 86 -15.26 -13.81 -5.33
N GLY A 87 -15.44 -14.09 -4.03
CA GLY A 87 -15.42 -15.44 -3.48
C GLY A 87 -16.46 -16.39 -4.10
N GLY A 88 -16.07 -17.66 -4.15
CA GLY A 88 -16.83 -18.80 -4.66
C GLY A 88 -15.88 -19.95 -4.97
N THR A 89 -16.37 -21.18 -5.03
CA THR A 89 -15.57 -22.33 -5.45
C THR A 89 -15.51 -22.38 -6.97
N GLU A 90 -14.32 -22.20 -7.54
CA GLU A 90 -14.09 -22.35 -8.98
C GLU A 90 -14.37 -23.79 -9.42
N THR A 91 -15.10 -23.96 -10.52
CA THR A 91 -15.52 -25.25 -11.02
C THR A 91 -15.70 -25.24 -12.54
N ASP A 92 -15.38 -26.37 -13.18
CA ASP A 92 -15.65 -26.64 -14.60
C ASP A 92 -16.92 -27.48 -14.82
N LEU A 93 -17.67 -27.76 -13.74
CA LEU A 93 -18.93 -28.53 -13.77
C LEU A 93 -20.02 -27.85 -14.62
N PHE A 94 -19.98 -26.52 -14.71
CA PHE A 94 -21.02 -25.75 -15.38
C PHE A 94 -20.49 -25.05 -16.63
N THR A 95 -21.24 -25.15 -17.74
CA THR A 95 -20.94 -24.43 -18.99
C THR A 95 -21.85 -23.22 -19.11
N CYS A 96 -21.29 -22.03 -19.31
CA CYS A 96 -22.06 -20.80 -19.44
C CYS A 96 -22.89 -20.77 -20.74
N GLY A 97 -24.20 -20.57 -20.64
CA GLY A 97 -25.07 -20.45 -21.82
C GLY A 97 -24.78 -19.25 -22.73
N LYS A 98 -24.18 -18.17 -22.22
CA LYS A 98 -23.87 -16.95 -23.01
C LYS A 98 -22.54 -17.04 -23.76
N CYS A 99 -21.45 -17.38 -23.06
CA CYS A 99 -20.11 -17.39 -23.65
C CYS A 99 -19.56 -18.80 -23.95
N LYS A 100 -20.27 -19.86 -23.57
CA LYS A 100 -19.90 -21.28 -23.75
C LYS A 100 -18.60 -21.72 -23.07
N LYS A 101 -18.00 -20.87 -22.23
CA LYS A 101 -16.83 -21.21 -21.40
C LYS A 101 -17.25 -21.92 -20.11
N LYS A 102 -16.35 -22.70 -19.54
CA LYS A 102 -16.56 -23.47 -18.29
C LYS A 102 -16.05 -22.80 -17.02
N ASN A 103 -15.32 -21.68 -17.13
CA ASN A 103 -14.81 -20.91 -16.00
C ASN A 103 -15.98 -20.28 -15.21
N CYS A 104 -16.49 -21.03 -14.25
CA CYS A 104 -17.61 -20.66 -13.39
C CYS A 104 -17.24 -20.82 -11.92
N THR A 105 -17.85 -20.00 -11.06
CA THR A 105 -17.84 -20.15 -9.62
C THR A 105 -19.22 -20.57 -9.15
N TYR A 106 -19.29 -21.47 -8.18
CA TYR A 106 -20.56 -21.85 -7.56
C TYR A 106 -20.58 -21.51 -6.07
N THR A 107 -21.78 -21.30 -5.54
CA THR A 107 -22.03 -21.11 -4.11
C THR A 107 -23.36 -21.76 -3.77
N GLN A 108 -23.34 -22.62 -2.76
CA GLN A 108 -24.54 -23.31 -2.28
C GLN A 108 -25.11 -22.53 -1.11
N VAL A 109 -26.39 -22.14 -1.23
CA VAL A 109 -27.09 -21.40 -0.19
C VAL A 109 -28.42 -22.11 0.07
N GLN A 110 -28.71 -22.38 1.33
CA GLN A 110 -30.03 -22.82 1.75
C GLN A 110 -30.95 -21.59 1.80
N THR A 111 -31.79 -21.44 0.77
CA THR A 111 -32.71 -20.28 0.67
C THR A 111 -34.11 -20.58 1.19
N ARG A 112 -34.38 -21.81 1.63
CA ARG A 112 -35.70 -22.32 2.06
C ARG A 112 -35.57 -23.20 3.31
N SER A 113 -36.69 -23.73 3.80
CA SER A 113 -36.77 -24.59 4.99
C SER A 113 -35.74 -25.71 4.99
N ALA A 114 -35.41 -26.23 6.18
CA ALA A 114 -34.42 -27.30 6.35
C ALA A 114 -34.73 -28.58 5.55
N ASP A 115 -36.00 -28.80 5.21
CA ASP A 115 -36.48 -29.96 4.48
C ASP A 115 -36.29 -29.85 2.95
N GLU A 116 -35.87 -28.70 2.43
CA GLU A 116 -35.58 -28.51 1.00
C GLU A 116 -34.07 -28.54 0.70
N PRO A 117 -33.66 -29.12 -0.45
CA PRO A 117 -32.24 -29.20 -0.82
C PRO A 117 -31.65 -27.80 -1.04
N MET A 118 -30.34 -27.68 -0.79
CA MET A 118 -29.60 -26.44 -0.99
C MET A 118 -29.69 -25.95 -2.45
N THR A 119 -29.86 -24.64 -2.65
CA THR A 119 -29.86 -24.06 -3.99
C THR A 119 -28.43 -23.70 -4.41
N THR A 120 -28.00 -24.18 -5.58
CA THR A 120 -26.69 -23.85 -6.12
C THR A 120 -26.77 -22.60 -7.00
N PHE A 121 -26.07 -21.53 -6.62
CA PHE A 121 -25.91 -20.34 -7.45
C PHE A 121 -24.62 -20.45 -8.25
N VAL A 122 -24.69 -20.22 -9.56
CA VAL A 122 -23.55 -20.29 -10.46
C VAL A 122 -23.31 -18.92 -11.09
N LEU A 123 -22.06 -18.47 -11.10
CA LEU A 123 -21.57 -17.26 -11.74
C LEU A 123 -20.51 -17.62 -12.77
N CYS A 124 -20.64 -17.10 -13.99
CA CYS A 124 -19.59 -17.22 -14.99
C CYS A 124 -18.57 -16.09 -14.82
N ASN A 125 -17.31 -16.45 -14.57
CA ASN A 125 -16.22 -15.49 -14.34
C ASN A 125 -15.78 -14.75 -15.61
N GLU A 126 -16.23 -15.19 -16.78
CA GLU A 126 -15.82 -14.65 -18.09
C GLU A 126 -16.78 -13.56 -18.60
N CYS A 127 -18.09 -13.72 -18.37
CA CYS A 127 -19.11 -12.82 -18.90
C CYS A 127 -20.07 -12.28 -17.83
N GLY A 128 -19.86 -12.63 -16.56
CA GLY A 128 -20.68 -12.19 -15.43
C GLY A 128 -22.10 -12.79 -15.41
N ASN A 129 -22.41 -13.77 -16.27
CA ASN A 129 -23.73 -14.41 -16.27
C ASN A 129 -23.95 -15.17 -14.96
N ARG A 130 -25.10 -14.95 -14.31
CA ARG A 130 -25.46 -15.63 -13.06
C ARG A 130 -26.78 -16.37 -13.21
N TRP A 131 -26.85 -17.61 -12.75
CA TRP A 131 -28.05 -18.43 -12.78
C TRP A 131 -28.14 -19.35 -11.56
N LYS A 132 -29.31 -19.96 -11.35
CA LYS A 132 -29.55 -20.95 -10.30
C LYS A 132 -29.57 -22.35 -10.92
N PHE A 133 -28.96 -23.31 -10.25
CA PHE A 133 -29.02 -24.73 -10.55
C PHE A 133 -29.71 -25.41 -9.36
N CYS A 134 -30.90 -25.96 -9.63
CA CYS A 134 -31.76 -26.62 -8.64
C CYS A 134 -31.52 -28.13 -8.68
#